data_AF-A0A1B7P2I9-F1
#
_entry.id   AF-A0A1B7P2I9-F1
#
_cell.length_a   1.000
_cell.length_b   1.000
_cell.length_c   1.000
_cell.angle_alpha   90.00
_cell.angle_beta   90.00
_cell.angle_gamma   90.00
#
_symmetry.space_group_name_H-M   'P 1'
#
loop_
_entity.id
_entity.type
_entity.pdbx_description
1 polymer ?
#
loop_
_entity_poly.entity_id
_entity_poly.type
_entity_poly.pdbx_seq_one_letter_code
_entity_poly.pdbx_strand_id
1 'polypeptide(L)'
;MGGKIEAYLDCPSPYSYFAFQHLLKNREVLASYGIEVDIIPIFLGGVNAGSGNTPPWTNPVKAKYGQFDRKRASNYFKIKDMSPPPFFLPSLFCLNEWPTI
;
A
#
# COMPACT_ATOMS: atom_id res chain seq x y z
N MET A 1 12.72 -10.76 22.83
CA MET A 1 11.79 -9.64 23.05
C MET A 1 10.89 -9.60 21.83
N GLY A 2 9.60 -9.89 22.00
CA GLY A 2 8.63 -9.79 20.91
C GLY A 2 8.31 -8.33 20.55
N GLY A 3 7.44 -8.12 19.57
CA GLY A 3 7.02 -6.79 19.13
C GLY A 3 5.69 -6.80 18.40
N LYS A 4 5.12 -5.61 18.16
CA LYS A 4 3.89 -5.44 17.37
C LYS A 4 4.13 -4.46 16.23
N ILE A 5 3.72 -4.84 15.02
CA ILE A 5 3.67 -3.96 13.84
C ILE A 5 2.21 -3.67 13.55
N GLU A 6 1.81 -2.41 13.68
CA GLU A 6 0.49 -1.92 13.27
C GLU A 6 0.60 -1.26 11.90
N ALA A 7 0.11 -1.95 10.87
CA ALA A 7 0.18 -1.48 9.49
C ALA A 7 -1.14 -0.85 9.08
N TYR A 8 -1.18 0.49 9.09
CA TYR A 8 -2.31 1.27 8.59
C TYR A 8 -2.26 1.37 7.08
N LEU A 9 -3.15 0.68 6.40
CA LEU A 9 -3.13 0.52 4.94
C LEU A 9 -4.43 0.99 4.31
N ASP A 10 -4.34 1.67 3.17
CA ASP A 10 -5.50 1.99 2.35
C ASP A 10 -5.33 1.38 0.96
N CYS A 11 -6.40 0.81 0.46
CA CYS A 11 -6.36 0.00 -0.74
C CYS A 11 -5.98 0.77 -2.02
N PRO A 12 -6.48 2.00 -2.25
CA PRO A 12 -6.05 2.87 -3.34
C PRO A 12 -4.56 3.21 -3.37
N SER A 13 -3.85 3.02 -2.25
CA SER A 13 -2.44 3.36 -2.17
C SER A 13 -1.59 2.21 -2.73
N PRO A 14 -0.86 2.42 -3.84
CA PRO A 14 0.05 1.40 -4.36
C PRO A 14 1.15 1.05 -3.34
N TYR A 15 1.57 2.01 -2.51
CA TYR A 15 2.55 1.79 -1.47
C TYR A 15 2.02 0.91 -0.33
N SER A 16 0.73 1.03 -0.02
CA SER A 16 0.09 0.14 0.94
C SER A 16 0.06 -1.30 0.43
N TYR A 17 -0.16 -1.52 -0.88
CA TYR A 17 -0.07 -2.86 -1.47
C TYR A 17 1.35 -3.43 -1.43
N PHE A 18 2.37 -2.64 -1.77
CA PHE A 18 3.76 -3.07 -1.65
C PHE A 18 4.11 -3.50 -0.22
N ALA A 19 3.72 -2.69 0.77
CA ALA A 19 3.94 -2.99 2.18
C ALA A 19 3.17 -4.25 2.62
N PHE A 20 1.91 -4.38 2.22
CA PHE A 20 1.09 -5.56 2.52
C PHE A 20 1.73 -6.85 2.01
N GLN A 21 2.11 -6.88 0.73
CA GLN A 21 2.75 -8.05 0.12
C GLN A 21 4.08 -8.39 0.80
N HIS A 22 4.86 -7.38 1.19
CA HIS A 22 6.09 -7.59 1.92
C HIS A 22 5.85 -8.18 3.32
N LEU A 23 4.87 -7.64 4.06
CA LEU A 23 4.51 -8.15 5.39
C LEU A 23 3.98 -9.58 5.32
N LEU A 24 3.10 -9.89 4.36
CA LEU A 24 2.59 -11.24 4.14
C LEU A 24 3.72 -12.24 3.84
N LYS A 25 4.62 -11.89 2.92
CA LYS A 25 5.74 -12.75 2.53
C LYS A 25 6.68 -13.06 3.70
N ASN A 26 6.84 -12.13 4.64
CA ASN A 26 7.74 -12.29 5.79
C ASN A 26 7.02 -12.68 7.08
N ARG A 27 5.71 -12.96 7.03
CA ARG A 27 4.88 -13.20 8.23
C ARG A 27 5.43 -14.31 9.12
N GLU A 28 5.83 -15.43 8.54
CA GLU A 28 6.39 -16.57 9.30
C GLU A 28 7.73 -16.23 9.95
N VAL A 29 8.57 -15.46 9.26
CA VAL A 29 9.86 -15.01 9.81
C VAL A 29 9.60 -14.06 10.98
N LEU A 30 8.71 -13.08 10.81
CA LEU A 30 8.32 -12.15 11.88
C LEU A 30 7.74 -12.90 13.09
N ALA A 31 6.86 -13.86 12.86
CA ALA A 31 6.29 -14.69 13.91
C ALA A 31 7.35 -15.50 14.68
N SER A 32 8.38 -16.01 14.00
CA SER A 32 9.48 -16.73 14.65
C SER A 32 10.31 -15.87 15.62
N TYR A 33 10.30 -14.55 15.44
CA TYR A 33 10.88 -13.58 16.38
C TYR A 33 9.88 -13.07 17.43
N GLY A 34 8.65 -13.61 17.46
CA GLY A 34 7.58 -13.16 18.35
C GLY A 34 7.04 -11.78 17.96
N ILE A 35 7.05 -11.45 16.67
CA ILE A 35 6.50 -10.20 16.14
C ILE A 35 5.09 -10.45 15.61
N GLU A 36 4.11 -9.75 16.17
CA GLU A 36 2.74 -9.75 15.69
C GLU A 36 2.54 -8.65 14.64
N VAL A 37 1.81 -8.97 13.57
CA VAL A 37 1.46 -8.02 12.51
C VAL A 37 -0.05 -7.83 12.51
N ASP A 38 -0.47 -6.59 12.74
CA ASP A 38 -1.87 -6.15 12.77
C ASP A 38 -2.13 -5.24 11.57
N ILE A 39 -3.01 -5.66 10.67
CA ILE A 39 -3.36 -4.90 9.46
C ILE A 39 -4.62 -4.10 9.74
N ILE A 40 -4.50 -2.77 9.70
CA ILE A 40 -5.57 -1.83 10.04
C ILE A 40 -6.00 -1.08 8.78
N PRO A 41 -7.17 -1.39 8.20
CA PRO A 41 -7.69 -0.64 7.07
C PRO A 41 -8.02 0.80 7.47
N ILE A 42 -7.56 1.77 6.69
CA ILE A 42 -7.85 3.19 6.90
C ILE A 42 -8.39 3.86 5.64
N PHE A 43 -9.07 5.00 5.82
CA PHE A 43 -9.46 5.86 4.72
C PHE A 43 -8.41 6.98 4.53
N LEU A 44 -7.49 6.79 3.58
CA LEU A 44 -6.39 7.74 3.33
C LEU A 44 -6.89 9.10 2.85
N GLY A 45 -8.03 9.14 2.15
CA GLY A 45 -8.68 10.39 1.77
C GLY A 45 -9.04 11.26 2.98
N GLY A 46 -9.56 10.64 4.04
CA GLY A 46 -9.87 11.30 5.30
C GLY A 46 -8.62 11.75 6.05
N VAL A 47 -7.56 10.94 6.03
CA VAL A 47 -6.26 11.30 6.63
C VAL A 47 -5.64 12.51 5.93
N ASN A 48 -5.67 12.55 4.60
CA ASN A 48 -5.17 13.71 3.84
C ASN A 48 -5.96 14.98 4.18
N ALA A 49 -7.30 14.90 4.20
CA ALA A 49 -8.16 16.03 4.56
C ALA A 49 -7.92 16.50 6.01
N GLY A 50 -7.84 15.58 6.97
CA GLY A 50 -7.66 15.89 8.39
C GLY A 50 -6.27 16.41 8.76
N SER A 51 -5.23 16.04 8.01
CA SER A 51 -3.86 16.50 8.23
C SER A 51 -3.49 17.78 7.47
N GLY A 52 -4.35 18.25 6.56
CA GLY A 52 -4.01 19.33 5.64
C GLY A 52 -3.00 18.95 4.56
N ASN A 53 -2.72 17.65 4.38
CA ASN A 53 -1.80 17.17 3.36
C ASN A 53 -2.46 17.09 1.99
N THR A 54 -1.72 17.49 0.95
CA THR A 54 -2.17 17.37 -0.43
C THR A 54 -1.64 16.07 -1.06
N PRO A 55 -2.48 15.31 -1.78
CA PRO A 55 -2.02 14.08 -2.41
C PRO A 55 -0.87 14.30 -3.41
N PRO A 56 0.08 13.36 -3.54
CA PRO A 56 1.28 13.57 -4.35
C PRO A 56 1.00 13.77 -5.84
N TRP A 57 -0.11 13.23 -6.36
CA TRP A 57 -0.51 13.39 -7.76
C TRP A 57 -0.99 14.81 -8.11
N THR A 58 -1.31 15.64 -7.11
CA THR A 58 -1.68 17.05 -7.33
C THR A 58 -0.48 17.92 -7.72
N ASN A 59 0.74 17.48 -7.41
CA ASN A 59 1.97 18.11 -7.87
C ASN A 59 2.45 17.43 -9.17
N PRO A 60 2.54 18.15 -10.30
CA PRO A 60 2.88 17.54 -11.60
C PRO A 60 4.24 16.84 -11.63
N VAL A 61 5.23 17.37 -10.90
CA VAL A 61 6.58 16.79 -10.84
C VAL A 61 6.55 15.46 -10.08
N LYS A 62 5.86 15.43 -8.92
CA LYS A 62 5.69 14.20 -8.13
C LYS A 62 4.83 13.17 -8.86
N ALA A 63 3.78 13.62 -9.56
CA ALA A 63 2.94 12.75 -10.39
C ALA A 63 3.76 12.05 -11.49
N LYS A 64 4.61 12.81 -12.19
CA LYS A 64 5.51 12.27 -13.22
C LYS A 64 6.52 11.28 -12.60
N TYR A 65 7.11 11.63 -11.47
CA TYR A 65 8.04 10.76 -10.75
C TYR A 65 7.38 9.44 -10.32
N GLY A 66 6.15 9.51 -9.82
CA GLY A 66 5.42 8.34 -9.33
C GLY A 66 5.27 7.21 -10.34
N GLN A 67 5.24 7.52 -11.64
CA GLN A 67 5.21 6.49 -12.69
C GLN A 67 6.50 5.66 -12.76
N PHE A 68 7.66 6.30 -12.57
CA PHE A 68 8.95 5.61 -12.52
C PHE A 68 9.11 4.84 -11.22
N ASP A 69 8.71 5.46 -10.10
CA ASP A 69 8.83 4.87 -8.78
C ASP A 69 7.98 3.61 -8.64
N ARG A 70 6.73 3.67 -9.09
CA ARG A 70 5.82 2.51 -9.13
C ARG A 70 6.45 1.33 -9.87
N LYS A 71 6.99 1.55 -11.08
CA LYS A 71 7.65 0.48 -11.86
C LYS A 71 8.85 -0.11 -11.14
N ARG A 72 9.68 0.74 -10.53
CA ARG A 72 10.85 0.31 -9.75
C ARG A 72 10.43 -0.50 -8.53
N ALA A 73 9.43 -0.04 -7.79
CA ALA A 73 8.88 -0.73 -6.63
C ALA A 73 8.27 -2.08 -7.01
N SER A 74 7.45 -2.13 -8.07
CA SER A 74 6.90 -3.40 -8.59
C SER A 74 8.00 -4.40 -8.93
N ASN A 75 9.07 -3.96 -9.59
CA ASN A 75 10.22 -4.82 -9.89
C ASN A 75 10.94 -5.28 -8.61
N TYR A 76 11.16 -4.39 -7.65
CA TYR A 76 11.85 -4.69 -6.39
C TYR A 76 11.07 -5.72 -5.55
N PHE A 77 9.77 -5.50 -5.38
CA PHE A 77 8.89 -6.40 -4.63
C PHE A 77 8.48 -7.65 -5.43
N LYS A 78 8.88 -7.75 -6.71
CA LYS A 78 8.54 -8.84 -7.64
C LYS A 78 7.03 -9.03 -7.80
N ILE A 79 6.30 -7.92 -7.94
CA ILE A 79 4.85 -7.93 -8.14
C ILE A 79 4.47 -7.25 -9.45
N LYS A 80 3.29 -7.59 -9.97
CA LYS A 80 2.78 -7.00 -11.20
C LYS A 80 2.65 -5.49 -11.04
N ASP A 81 3.02 -4.77 -12.09
CA ASP A 81 2.89 -3.31 -12.13
C ASP A 81 1.40 -2.91 -12.12
N MET A 82 0.96 -2.22 -11.07
CA MET A 82 -0.46 -1.90 -10.82
C MET A 82 -0.88 -0.66 -11.60
N SER A 83 -1.85 -0.77 -12.51
CA SER A 83 -2.47 0.41 -13.13
C SER A 83 -3.79 0.72 -12.41
N PRO A 84 -4.10 2.00 -12.11
CA PRO A 84 -5.46 2.32 -11.72
C PRO A 84 -6.42 1.93 -12.87
N PRO A 85 -7.61 1.39 -12.55
CA PRO A 85 -8.63 1.09 -13.54
C PRO A 85 -9.08 2.38 -14.23
N PRO A 86 -9.62 2.30 -15.47
CA PRO A 86 -10.13 3.46 -16.21
C PRO A 86 -11.18 4.27 -15.44
N PHE A 87 -11.91 3.61 -14.55
CA PHE A 87 -12.83 4.23 -13.60
C PHE A 87 -12.42 3.89 -12.17
N PHE A 88 -11.95 4.89 -11.44
CA PHE A 88 -11.48 4.72 -10.08
C PHE A 88 -12.65 4.76 -9.09
N LEU A 89 -13.15 3.57 -8.73
CA LEU A 89 -13.91 3.38 -7.50
C LEU A 89 -12.99 2.71 -6.47
N PRO A 90 -12.76 3.33 -5.28
CA PRO A 90 -11.84 2.80 -4.27
C PRO A 90 -12.10 1.33 -3.90
N SER A 91 -13.36 0.93 -3.86
CA SER A 91 -13.79 -0.45 -3.57
C SER A 91 -13.46 -1.45 -4.68
N LEU A 92 -13.56 -1.06 -5.94
CA LEU A 92 -13.27 -1.93 -7.09
C LEU A 92 -11.77 -2.13 -7.34
N PHE A 93 -10.94 -1.16 -6.97
CA PHE A 93 -9.48 -1.33 -7.03
C PHE A 93 -9.03 -2.47 -6.11
N CYS A 94 -9.65 -2.55 -4.93
CA CYS A 94 -9.30 -3.53 -3.92
C CYS A 94 -9.61 -4.97 -4.32
N LEU A 95 -10.81 -5.20 -4.86
CA LEU A 95 -11.26 -6.52 -5.24
C LEU A 95 -10.49 -7.13 -6.43
N ASN A 96 -9.90 -6.30 -7.29
CA ASN A 96 -9.20 -6.78 -8.49
C ASN A 96 -7.70 -7.00 -8.28
N GLU A 97 -7.06 -6.27 -7.36
CA GLU A 97 -5.59 -6.24 -7.25
C GLU A 97 -5.05 -6.90 -5.97
N TRP A 98 -5.84 -7.00 -4.90
CA TRP A 98 -5.41 -7.59 -3.63
C TRP A 98 -5.80 -9.06 -3.55
N PRO A 99 -4.89 -9.97 -3.15
CA PRO A 99 -5.26 -11.35 -2.86
C PRO A 99 -6.23 -11.36 -1.67
N THR A 100 -7.31 -12.14 -1.78
CA THR A 100 -8.14 -12.47 -0.62
C THR A 100 -7.28 -13.20 0.42
N ILE A 101 -7.29 -12.68 1.65
CA ILE A 101 -6.58 -13.25 2.82
C ILE A 101 -7.12 -14.64 3.13
#